data_AF-A0A4Y2BPY3-F1
#
_entry.id   AF-A0A4Y2BPY3-F1
#
_cell.length_a   1.000
_cell.length_b   1.000
_cell.length_c   1.000
_cell.angle_alpha   90.00
_cell.angle_beta   90.00
_cell.angle_gamma   90.00
#
_symmetry.space_group_name_H-M   'P 1'
#
loop_
_entity.id
_entity.type
_entity.pdbx_description
1 polymer ?
#
loop_
_entity_poly.entity_id
_entity_poly.type
_entity_poly.pdbx_seq_one_letter_code
_entity_poly.pdbx_strand_id
1 'polypeptide(L)'
;MEADRRQQETREQHNIRVQAERKYCALNVTQWNMSAYNSDYTYESESIAALNMAMRIAALIIKDQRILVVNMWIGRTNHVLATKQNSLPISEGVSGMLETMNLLNESLHGALVDQHRQIVPF
;
A
#
# COMPACT_ATOMS: atom_id res chain seq x y z
N MET A 1 10.19 -21.81 36.44
CA MET A 1 10.59 -20.41 36.66
C MET A 1 11.73 -19.97 35.76
N GLU A 2 12.94 -20.51 35.88
CA GLU A 2 14.07 -20.00 35.06
C GLU A 2 14.11 -20.54 33.62
N ALA A 3 13.54 -21.72 33.39
CA ALA A 3 13.33 -22.27 32.05
C ALA A 3 12.25 -21.51 31.28
N ASP A 4 11.13 -21.16 31.94
CA ASP A 4 10.05 -20.37 31.33
C ASP A 4 10.53 -18.98 30.91
N ARG A 5 11.36 -18.35 31.75
CA ARG A 5 11.92 -17.03 31.49
C ARG A 5 12.85 -17.04 30.26
N ARG A 6 13.72 -18.04 30.15
CA ARG A 6 14.57 -18.24 28.96
C ARG A 6 13.74 -18.51 27.71
N GLN A 7 12.67 -19.28 27.81
CA GLN A 7 11.79 -19.57 26.67
C GLN A 7 11.03 -18.33 26.20
N GLN A 8 10.64 -17.45 27.13
CA GLN A 8 9.99 -16.19 26.85
C GLN A 8 10.94 -15.17 26.22
N GLU A 9 12.16 -15.05 26.73
CA GLU A 9 13.23 -14.24 26.14
C GLU A 9 13.60 -14.71 24.73
N THR A 10 13.59 -16.02 24.49
CA THR A 10 13.89 -16.59 23.16
C THR A 10 12.76 -16.28 22.16
N ARG A 11 11.50 -16.30 22.62
CA ARG A 11 10.34 -15.89 21.81
C ARG A 11 10.34 -14.40 21.51
N GLU A 12 10.69 -13.57 22.48
CA GLU A 12 10.81 -12.12 22.28
C GLU A 12 11.95 -11.80 21.32
N GLN A 13 13.12 -12.42 21.47
CA GLN A 13 14.23 -12.27 20.52
C GLN A 13 13.85 -12.76 19.12
N HIS A 14 13.11 -13.86 19.00
CA HIS A 14 12.60 -14.34 17.72
C HIS A 14 11.63 -13.32 17.10
N ASN A 15 10.68 -12.78 17.88
CA ASN A 15 9.75 -11.75 17.40
C ASN A 15 10.46 -10.45 17.00
N ILE A 16 11.48 -10.02 17.76
CA ILE A 16 12.32 -8.87 17.42
C ILE A 16 13.11 -9.15 16.14
N ARG A 17 13.65 -10.36 15.96
CA ARG A 17 14.36 -10.74 14.73
C ARG A 17 13.43 -10.78 13.53
N VAL A 18 12.23 -11.36 13.67
CA VAL A 18 11.19 -11.35 12.64
C VAL A 18 10.74 -9.92 12.33
N GLN A 19 10.63 -9.03 13.33
CA GLN A 19 10.38 -7.60 13.11
C GLN A 19 11.57 -6.87 12.45
N ALA A 20 12.81 -7.25 12.74
CA ALA A 20 14.00 -6.67 12.12
C ALA A 20 14.20 -7.16 10.68
N GLU A 21 13.82 -8.40 10.37
CA GLU A 21 13.77 -8.98 9.01
C GLU A 21 12.63 -8.37 8.19
N ARG A 22 11.58 -7.84 8.83
CA ARG A 22 10.45 -7.09 8.22
C ARG A 22 10.79 -5.67 7.76
N LYS A 23 12.06 -5.27 7.69
CA LYS A 23 12.47 -3.95 7.15
C LYS A 23 12.45 -3.94 5.63
N TYR A 24 11.29 -4.21 5.05
CA TYR A 24 11.03 -3.85 3.68
C TYR A 24 10.80 -2.33 3.60
N CYS A 25 11.60 -1.64 2.80
CA CYS A 25 11.29 -0.25 2.47
C CYS A 25 10.02 -0.27 1.60
N ALA A 26 8.90 0.25 2.11
CA ALA A 26 7.65 0.29 1.37
C ALA A 26 7.66 1.50 0.45
N LEU A 27 7.83 1.28 -0.86
CA LEU A 27 7.61 2.34 -1.85
C LEU A 27 6.11 2.41 -2.12
N ASN A 28 5.43 3.31 -1.41
CA ASN A 28 4.01 3.58 -1.62
C ASN A 28 3.87 4.67 -2.68
N VAL A 29 3.32 4.33 -3.84
CA VAL A 29 2.83 5.33 -4.78
C VAL A 29 1.33 5.45 -4.57
N THR A 30 0.94 6.51 -3.87
CA THR A 30 -0.47 6.85 -3.61
C THR A 30 -1.09 7.44 -4.88
N GLN A 31 -2.07 6.75 -5.44
CA GLN A 31 -2.83 7.24 -6.60
C GLN A 31 -4.08 7.98 -6.14
N TRP A 32 -4.14 9.25 -6.50
CA TRP A 32 -5.33 10.09 -6.36
C TRP A 32 -6.07 10.04 -7.70
N ASN A 33 -7.11 9.22 -7.78
CA ASN A 33 -7.90 9.13 -9.01
C ASN A 33 -8.95 10.25 -9.02
N MET A 34 -8.87 11.14 -9.99
CA MET A 34 -9.70 12.35 -10.08
C MET A 34 -10.94 12.18 -10.97
N SER A 35 -11.07 11.12 -11.78
CA SER A 35 -12.20 11.03 -12.71
C SER A 35 -12.90 9.67 -12.65
N ALA A 36 -14.02 9.67 -11.94
CA ALA A 36 -15.18 8.89 -12.38
C ALA A 36 -16.30 9.92 -12.55
N TYR A 37 -16.43 10.52 -13.73
CA TYR A 37 -17.73 10.84 -14.40
C TYR A 37 -17.70 11.81 -15.60
N ASN A 38 -16.57 12.38 -16.05
CA ASN A 38 -16.56 13.23 -17.25
C ASN A 38 -15.61 12.67 -18.33
N SER A 39 -16.14 12.49 -19.53
CA SER A 39 -15.54 11.90 -20.73
C SER A 39 -14.30 12.63 -21.28
N ASP A 40 -13.84 13.69 -20.63
CA ASP A 40 -12.84 14.63 -21.18
C ASP A 40 -11.46 14.55 -20.48
N TYR A 41 -11.28 13.64 -19.51
CA TYR A 41 -10.03 13.46 -18.75
C TYR A 41 -9.38 12.07 -18.97
N THR A 42 -9.28 11.64 -20.23
CA THR A 42 -8.68 10.34 -20.61
C THR A 42 -7.17 10.25 -20.33
N TYR A 43 -6.45 11.38 -20.29
CA TYR A 43 -5.01 11.40 -20.06
C TYR A 43 -4.60 11.00 -18.63
N GLU A 44 -5.42 11.30 -17.63
CA GLU A 44 -5.10 10.98 -16.23
C GLU A 44 -5.22 9.47 -15.95
N SER A 45 -6.25 8.82 -16.48
CA SER A 45 -6.42 7.37 -16.34
C SER A 45 -5.33 6.57 -17.06
N GLU A 46 -4.89 7.02 -18.23
CA GLU A 46 -3.78 6.41 -18.99
C GLU A 46 -2.43 6.55 -18.25
N SER A 47 -2.16 7.72 -17.67
CA SER A 47 -0.93 7.93 -16.89
C SER A 47 -0.88 7.08 -15.62
N ILE A 48 -2.04 6.88 -14.96
CA ILE A 48 -2.19 6.03 -13.77
C ILE A 48 -2.03 4.56 -14.13
N ALA A 49 -2.59 4.11 -15.26
CA ALA A 49 -2.39 2.76 -15.78
C ALA A 49 -0.92 2.50 -16.13
N ALA A 50 -0.24 3.44 -16.78
CA ALA A 50 1.18 3.35 -17.08
C ALA A 50 2.04 3.29 -15.81
N LEU A 51 1.73 4.11 -14.81
CA LEU A 51 2.37 4.08 -13.49
C LEU A 51 2.16 2.73 -12.80
N ASN A 52 0.95 2.19 -12.85
CA ASN A 52 0.63 0.86 -12.31
C ASN A 52 1.48 -0.24 -12.93
N MET A 53 1.64 -0.23 -14.25
CA MET A 53 2.52 -1.17 -14.93
C MET A 53 4.00 -0.95 -14.60
N ALA A 54 4.47 0.30 -14.56
CA ALA A 54 5.86 0.63 -14.25
C ALA A 54 6.26 0.14 -12.85
N MET A 55 5.39 0.32 -11.86
CA MET A 55 5.61 -0.13 -10.49
C MET A 55 5.60 -1.66 -10.38
N ARG A 56 4.72 -2.34 -11.13
CA ARG A 56 4.72 -3.81 -11.20
C ARG A 56 6.02 -4.34 -11.82
N ILE A 57 6.54 -3.69 -12.86
CA ILE A 57 7.85 -4.03 -13.45
C ILE A 57 8.97 -3.79 -12.43
N ALA A 58 8.97 -2.65 -11.74
CA ALA A 58 9.95 -2.35 -10.69
C ALA A 58 9.94 -3.41 -9.58
N ALA A 59 8.75 -3.84 -9.14
CA ALA A 59 8.58 -4.91 -8.16
C ALA A 59 9.25 -6.22 -8.61
N LEU A 60 9.13 -6.59 -9.88
CA LEU A 60 9.80 -7.77 -10.43
C LEU A 60 11.32 -7.64 -10.43
N ILE A 61 11.85 -6.47 -10.79
CA ILE A 61 13.29 -6.20 -10.86
C ILE A 61 13.95 -6.26 -9.48
N ILE A 62 13.28 -5.74 -8.45
CA ILE A 62 13.85 -5.59 -7.11
C ILE A 62 13.39 -6.66 -6.11
N LYS A 63 12.70 -7.71 -6.58
CA LYS A 63 12.11 -8.78 -5.73
C LYS A 63 13.10 -9.35 -4.70
N ASP A 64 14.35 -9.54 -5.10
CA ASP A 64 15.37 -10.16 -4.23
C ASP A 64 16.13 -9.15 -3.35
N GLN A 65 15.79 -7.86 -3.44
CA GLN A 65 16.49 -6.78 -2.72
C GLN A 65 15.89 -6.47 -1.35
N ARG A 66 14.95 -7.29 -0.87
CA ARG A 66 14.21 -7.05 0.38
C ARG A 66 13.49 -5.69 0.42
N ILE A 67 12.94 -5.27 -0.72
CA ILE A 67 12.12 -4.05 -0.86
C ILE A 67 10.71 -4.46 -1.26
N LEU A 68 9.70 -3.97 -0.52
CA LEU A 68 8.30 -4.28 -0.77
C LEU A 68 7.71 -3.15 -1.60
N VAL A 69 7.24 -3.48 -2.80
CA VAL A 69 6.60 -2.51 -3.69
C VAL A 69 5.11 -2.77 -3.68
N VAL A 70 4.32 -1.76 -3.33
CA VAL A 70 2.86 -1.84 -3.32
C VAL A 70 2.32 -0.51 -3.83
N ASN A 71 1.44 -0.56 -4.83
CA ASN A 71 0.69 0.63 -5.24
C ASN A 71 -0.55 0.74 -4.37
N MET A 72 -0.90 1.96 -3.94
CA MET A 72 -2.05 2.16 -3.07
C MET A 72 -3.06 3.13 -3.67
N TRP A 73 -4.33 2.70 -3.66
CA TRP A 73 -5.48 3.51 -4.02
C TRP A 73 -6.28 3.87 -2.76
N ILE A 74 -6.35 5.16 -2.45
CA ILE A 74 -7.00 5.66 -1.22
C ILE A 74 -8.46 6.07 -1.44
N GLY A 75 -9.10 5.44 -2.42
CA GLY A 75 -10.46 5.78 -2.82
C GLY A 75 -10.61 7.19 -3.42
N ARG A 76 -11.86 7.59 -3.64
CA ARG A 76 -12.20 8.94 -4.10
C ARG A 76 -12.28 9.85 -2.90
N THR A 77 -11.31 10.73 -2.70
CA THR A 77 -11.32 11.65 -1.55
C THR A 77 -11.82 13.05 -1.92
N ASN A 78 -12.35 13.82 -0.96
CA ASN A 78 -12.81 15.20 -1.14
C ASN A 78 -11.60 16.14 -1.21
N HIS A 79 -10.79 16.04 -2.24
CA HIS A 79 -9.82 17.08 -2.57
C HIS A 79 -10.51 18.18 -3.39
N VAL A 80 -9.89 19.36 -3.45
CA VAL A 80 -10.39 20.59 -4.12
C VAL A 80 -10.87 20.34 -5.56
N LEU A 81 -10.46 19.23 -6.16
CA LEU A 81 -10.69 18.86 -7.54
C LEU A 81 -11.63 17.64 -7.71
N ALA A 82 -12.13 17.03 -6.63
CA ALA A 82 -13.14 15.97 -6.68
C ALA A 82 -14.55 16.55 -6.59
N THR A 83 -15.45 16.14 -7.50
CA THR A 83 -16.88 16.43 -7.37
C THR A 83 -17.42 15.81 -6.08
N LYS A 84 -18.09 16.60 -5.22
CA LYS A 84 -18.58 16.23 -3.87
C LYS A 84 -19.41 14.93 -3.77
N GLN A 85 -19.85 14.35 -4.88
CA GLN A 85 -20.60 13.10 -4.89
C GLN A 85 -19.69 11.91 -4.56
N ASN A 86 -20.04 11.12 -3.54
CA ASN A 86 -19.39 9.84 -3.19
C ASN A 86 -17.89 9.93 -2.89
N SER A 87 -17.46 11.06 -2.30
CA SER A 87 -16.09 11.29 -1.90
C SER A 87 -15.92 11.04 -0.39
N LEU A 88 -14.81 10.44 0.02
CA LEU A 88 -14.37 10.28 1.41
C LEU A 88 -13.59 11.52 1.88
N PRO A 89 -13.72 11.96 3.13
CA PRO A 89 -12.80 12.93 3.70
C PRO A 89 -11.34 12.52 3.48
N ILE A 90 -10.46 13.47 3.11
CA ILE A 90 -9.02 13.19 2.92
C ILE A 90 -8.42 12.51 4.14
N SER A 91 -8.82 12.95 5.34
CA SER A 91 -8.39 12.36 6.60
C SER A 91 -8.75 10.88 6.70
N GLU A 92 -9.90 10.46 6.17
CA GLU A 92 -10.32 9.07 6.19
C GLU A 92 -9.49 8.22 5.23
N GLY A 93 -9.26 8.72 4.00
CA GLY A 93 -8.38 8.05 3.03
C GLY A 93 -6.94 7.92 3.52
N VAL A 94 -6.40 8.96 4.16
CA VAL A 94 -5.03 8.93 4.73
C VAL A 94 -4.96 8.01 5.95
N SER A 95 -5.95 8.01 6.83
CA SER A 95 -5.98 7.10 7.98
C SER A 95 -6.03 5.64 7.51
N GLY A 96 -6.92 5.29 6.57
CA GLY A 96 -7.00 3.94 6.01
C GLY A 96 -5.70 3.52 5.31
N MET A 97 -5.03 4.45 4.62
CA MET A 97 -3.71 4.23 4.03
C MET A 97 -2.67 3.86 5.09
N LEU A 98 -2.58 4.63 6.18
CA LEU A 98 -1.63 4.39 7.27
C LEU A 98 -1.91 3.06 8.00
N GLU A 99 -3.18 2.75 8.23
CA GLU A 99 -3.60 1.46 8.80
C GLU A 99 -3.20 0.30 7.88
N THR A 100 -3.46 0.42 6.58
CA THR A 100 -3.08 -0.59 5.58
C THR A 100 -1.58 -0.77 5.49
N MET A 101 -0.79 0.31 5.56
CA MET A 101 0.68 0.25 5.54
C MET A 101 1.25 -0.66 6.65
N ASN A 102 0.65 -0.65 7.84
CA ASN A 102 1.06 -1.52 8.95
C ASN A 102 0.75 -3.01 8.73
N LEU A 103 -0.12 -3.31 7.76
CA LEU A 103 -0.61 -4.66 7.45
C LEU A 103 -0.04 -5.20 6.11
N LEU A 104 0.81 -4.42 5.44
CA LEU A 104 1.47 -4.85 4.20
C LEU A 104 2.49 -5.96 4.48
N ASN A 105 2.59 -6.89 3.53
CA ASN A 105 3.54 -7.99 3.58
C ASN A 105 3.87 -8.48 2.16
N GLU A 106 4.80 -9.43 2.06
CA GLU A 106 5.32 -9.97 0.79
C GLU A 106 4.25 -10.54 -0.15
N SER A 107 3.10 -11.01 0.37
CA SER A 107 2.02 -11.54 -0.49
C SER A 107 1.38 -10.47 -1.37
N LEU A 108 1.62 -9.19 -1.07
CA LEU A 108 1.10 -8.03 -1.79
C LEU A 108 2.15 -7.39 -2.71
N HIS A 109 3.35 -7.98 -2.83
CA HIS A 109 4.42 -7.39 -3.64
C HIS A 109 4.03 -7.26 -5.11
N GLY A 110 4.11 -6.03 -5.64
CA GLY A 110 3.71 -5.67 -7.00
C GLY A 110 2.19 -5.55 -7.20
N ALA A 111 1.39 -5.65 -6.14
CA ALA A 111 -0.07 -5.49 -6.22
C ALA A 111 -0.48 -4.02 -6.12
N LEU A 112 -1.67 -3.73 -6.67
CA LEU A 112 -2.44 -2.54 -6.36
C LEU A 112 -3.41 -2.90 -5.23
N VAL A 113 -3.37 -2.15 -4.13
CA VAL A 113 -4.25 -2.36 -2.97
C VAL A 113 -5.03 -1.10 -2.64
N ASP A 114 -6.22 -1.24 -2.07
CA ASP A 114 -6.97 -0.12 -1.54
C ASP A 114 -6.61 0.18 -0.07
N GLN A 115 -7.21 1.25 0.46
CA GLN A 115 -7.12 1.67 1.87
C GLN A 115 -7.70 0.65 2.89
N HIS A 116 -8.27 -0.46 2.43
CA HIS A 116 -8.79 -1.56 3.25
C HIS A 116 -8.02 -2.87 2.98
N ARG A 117 -6.81 -2.77 2.40
CA ARG A 117 -5.93 -3.89 2.03
C ARG A 117 -6.57 -4.85 1.01
N GLN A 118 -7.58 -4.44 0.27
CA GLN A 118 -8.17 -5.26 -0.80
C GLN A 118 -7.34 -5.09 -2.07
N ILE A 119 -7.10 -6.20 -2.78
CA ILE A 119 -6.44 -6.15 -4.08
C ILE A 119 -7.40 -5.55 -5.10
N VAL A 120 -6.94 -4.52 -5.80
CA VAL A 120 -7.68 -3.86 -6.87
C VAL A 120 -7.20 -4.43 -8.21
N PRO A 121 -8.09 -4.87 -9.10
CA PRO A 121 -7.72 -5.26 -10.45
C PRO A 121 -7.09 -4.07 -11.21
N PHE A 122 -6.13 -4.36 -12.09
CA PHE A 122 -5.60 -3.38 -13.04
C PHE A 122 -6.59 -3.11 -14.17
#